data_AF-A0A365K5C2-F1
#
_entry.id   AF-A0A365K5C2-F1
#
_cell.length_a   1.000
_cell.length_b   1.000
_cell.length_c   1.000
_cell.angle_alpha   90.00
_cell.angle_beta   90.00
_cell.angle_gamma   90.00
#
_symmetry.space_group_name_H-M   'P 1'
#
loop_
_entity.id
_entity.type
_entity.pdbx_description
1 polymer ?
#
loop_
_entity_poly.entity_id
_entity_poly.type
_entity_poly.pdbx_seq_one_letter_code
_entity_poly.pdbx_strand_id
1 'polypeptide(L)'
;MKKSTMNTVVGSALAAAAGVFVYKAYQEKNTVRVQEDIDMHNSKEIDERESVYAIEDSSEQGLTQLDSAYREEWQANAFPQTQKELRELEEDK
;
A
#
# COMPACT_ATOMS: atom_id res chain seq x y z
N MET A 1 15.13 -39.55 38.38
CA MET A 1 15.58 -38.13 38.55
C MET A 1 15.24 -37.67 39.96
N LYS A 2 16.06 -36.81 40.59
CA LYS A 2 15.79 -36.29 41.94
C LYS A 2 14.64 -35.26 41.88
N LYS A 3 13.74 -35.25 42.88
CA LYS A 3 12.59 -34.32 42.95
C LYS A 3 13.00 -32.84 42.84
N SER A 4 14.17 -32.49 43.39
CA SER A 4 14.75 -31.15 43.28
C SER A 4 15.03 -30.74 41.82
N THR A 5 15.62 -31.63 41.01
CA THR A 5 15.87 -31.36 39.59
C THR A 5 14.57 -31.17 38.81
N MET A 6 13.53 -31.92 39.16
CA MET A 6 12.21 -31.82 38.52
C MET A 6 11.51 -30.49 38.85
N ASN A 7 11.58 -30.02 40.10
CA ASN A 7 11.04 -28.73 40.49
C ASN A 7 11.79 -27.56 39.82
N THR A 8 13.11 -27.64 39.67
CA THR A 8 13.89 -26.60 38.98
C THR A 8 13.53 -26.52 37.49
N VAL A 9 13.35 -27.66 36.81
CA VAL A 9 12.96 -27.70 35.38
C VAL A 9 11.53 -27.20 35.17
N VAL A 10 10.59 -27.57 36.04
CA VAL A 10 9.21 -27.07 35.96
C VAL A 10 9.15 -25.56 36.26
N GLY A 11 9.89 -25.09 37.26
CA GLY A 11 9.98 -23.67 37.60
C GLY A 11 10.62 -22.82 36.51
N SER A 12 11.69 -23.31 35.86
CA SER A 12 12.34 -22.59 34.77
C SER A 12 11.47 -22.55 33.50
N ALA A 13 10.74 -23.62 33.20
CA ALA A 13 9.77 -23.63 32.09
C ALA A 13 8.63 -22.62 32.31
N LEU A 14 8.09 -22.52 33.54
CA LEU A 14 7.08 -21.53 33.90
C LEU A 14 7.58 -20.09 33.80
N ALA A 15 8.80 -19.82 34.27
CA ALA A 15 9.40 -18.48 34.19
C ALA A 15 9.65 -18.04 32.74
N ALA A 16 10.12 -18.95 31.88
CA ALA A 16 10.33 -18.66 30.46
C ALA A 16 9.01 -18.37 29.73
N ALA A 17 7.95 -19.13 30.02
CA ALA A 17 6.62 -18.88 29.45
C ALA A 17 6.05 -17.53 29.90
N ALA A 18 6.14 -17.20 31.19
CA ALA A 18 5.68 -15.92 31.73
C ALA A 18 6.42 -14.72 31.10
N GLY A 19 7.73 -14.85 30.86
CA GLY A 19 8.55 -13.82 30.20
C GLY A 19 8.07 -13.46 28.79
N VAL A 20 7.67 -14.45 27.98
CA VAL A 20 7.15 -14.21 26.61
C VAL A 20 5.83 -13.42 26.65
N PHE A 21 4.93 -13.76 27.57
CA PHE A 21 3.66 -13.03 27.70
C PHE A 21 3.85 -11.59 28.18
N VAL A 22 4.71 -11.37 29.18
CA VAL A 22 5.02 -10.02 29.67
C VAL A 22 5.68 -9.19 28.58
N TYR A 23 6.62 -9.77 27.82
CA TYR A 23 7.27 -9.10 26.70
C TYR A 23 6.27 -8.72 25.60
N LYS A 24 5.37 -9.63 25.21
CA LYS A 24 4.31 -9.33 24.22
C LYS A 24 3.37 -8.22 24.70
N ALA A 25 2.92 -8.27 25.96
CA ALA A 25 2.07 -7.23 26.53
C ALA A 25 2.77 -5.86 26.59
N TYR A 26 4.08 -5.84 26.90
CA TYR A 26 4.88 -4.62 26.88
C TYR A 26 5.03 -4.06 25.46
N GLN A 27 5.32 -4.91 24.48
CA GLN A 27 5.38 -4.52 23.06
C GLN A 27 4.04 -3.94 22.62
N GLU A 28 2.93 -4.63 22.87
CA GLU A 28 1.60 -4.21 22.45
C GLU A 28 1.15 -2.88 23.09
N LYS A 29 1.58 -2.60 24.33
CA LYS A 29 1.32 -1.31 24.98
C LYS A 29 2.13 -0.16 24.37
N ASN A 30 3.31 -0.44 23.83
CA ASN A 30 4.19 0.55 23.24
C ASN A 30 4.11 0.63 21.72
N THR A 31 3.36 -0.27 21.07
CA THR A 31 3.11 -0.20 19.63
C THR A 31 2.14 0.94 19.33
N VAL A 32 2.59 1.91 18.56
CA VAL A 32 1.72 2.95 17.99
C VAL A 32 0.89 2.30 16.90
N ARG A 33 -0.44 2.21 17.11
CA ARG A 33 -1.38 1.73 16.10
C ARG A 33 -1.71 2.89 15.17
N VAL A 34 -1.09 2.88 13.99
CA VAL A 34 -1.45 3.79 12.90
C VAL A 34 -2.46 3.05 12.02
N GLN A 35 -3.49 3.76 11.55
CA GLN A 35 -4.39 3.19 10.55
C GLN A 35 -3.60 2.90 9.27
N GLU A 36 -3.96 1.81 8.61
CA GLU A 36 -3.39 1.49 7.31
C GLU A 36 -3.72 2.61 6.31
N ASP A 37 -2.72 3.00 5.51
CA ASP A 37 -2.93 4.00 4.49
C ASP A 37 -3.74 3.38 3.35
N ILE A 38 -4.89 3.99 3.08
CA ILE A 38 -5.81 3.57 2.03
C ILE A 38 -5.72 4.49 0.81
N ASP A 39 -4.84 5.48 0.85
CA ASP A 39 -4.62 6.40 -0.26
C ASP A 39 -3.92 5.68 -1.42
N MET A 40 -4.55 5.71 -2.59
CA MET A 40 -4.01 5.10 -3.79
C MET A 40 -2.67 5.71 -4.20
N HIS A 41 -2.46 7.00 -3.91
CA HIS A 41 -1.22 7.72 -4.25
C HIS A 41 0.01 7.14 -3.56
N ASN A 42 -0.19 6.55 -2.38
CA ASN A 42 0.88 6.01 -1.57
C ASN A 42 1.03 4.49 -1.74
N SER A 43 0.24 3.89 -2.63
CA SER A 43 0.24 2.45 -2.87
C SER A 43 1.14 2.07 -4.03
N LYS A 44 2.30 1.50 -3.69
CA LYS A 44 3.22 0.89 -4.66
C LYS A 44 2.54 -0.21 -5.50
N GLU A 45 1.60 -0.93 -4.91
CA GLU A 45 0.87 -1.99 -5.62
C GLU A 45 0.04 -1.44 -6.78
N ILE A 46 -0.62 -0.29 -6.58
CA ILE A 46 -1.48 0.35 -7.59
C ILE A 46 -0.62 0.98 -8.70
N ASP A 47 0.56 1.49 -8.35
CA ASP A 47 1.55 2.04 -9.27
C ASP A 47 2.22 0.96 -10.16
N GLU A 48 2.30 -0.28 -9.69
CA GLU A 48 2.93 -1.38 -10.46
C GLU A 48 1.92 -2.29 -11.18
N ARG A 49 0.65 -2.31 -10.75
CA ARG A 49 -0.37 -3.18 -11.33
C ARG A 49 -0.95 -2.56 -12.60
N GLU A 50 -1.16 -3.39 -13.61
CA GLU A 50 -1.82 -2.98 -14.86
C GLU A 50 -3.29 -2.58 -14.64
N SER A 51 -3.74 -1.64 -15.47
CA SER A 51 -5.13 -1.18 -15.53
C SER A 51 -6.12 -2.34 -15.63
N VAL A 52 -7.21 -2.23 -14.87
CA VAL A 52 -8.32 -3.21 -14.89
C VAL A 52 -8.98 -3.27 -16.27
N TYR A 53 -8.95 -2.15 -17.00
CA TYR A 53 -9.60 -2.00 -18.29
C TYR A 53 -8.72 -2.37 -19.48
N ALA A 54 -7.45 -2.75 -19.26
CA ALA A 54 -6.50 -3.10 -20.34
C ALA A 54 -6.99 -4.24 -21.25
N ILE A 55 -7.86 -5.12 -20.75
CA ILE A 55 -8.45 -6.21 -21.55
C ILE A 55 -9.52 -5.68 -22.51
N GLU A 56 -10.27 -4.66 -22.09
CA GLU A 56 -11.45 -4.15 -22.79
C GLU A 56 -11.14 -2.94 -23.67
N ASP A 57 -10.16 -2.12 -23.27
CA ASP A 57 -9.75 -0.89 -23.95
C ASP A 57 -8.27 -0.96 -24.33
N SER A 58 -7.98 -0.93 -25.63
CA SER A 58 -6.59 -0.91 -26.12
C SER A 58 -5.81 0.32 -25.68
N SER A 59 -6.49 1.42 -25.35
CA SER A 59 -5.84 2.65 -24.85
C SER A 59 -5.45 2.56 -23.36
N GLU A 60 -5.94 1.54 -22.65
CA GLU A 60 -5.58 1.23 -21.26
C GLU A 60 -4.43 0.21 -21.16
N GLN A 61 -4.02 -0.40 -22.28
CA GLN A 61 -2.95 -1.38 -22.30
C GLN A 61 -1.61 -0.73 -21.96
N GLY A 62 -0.91 -1.31 -20.98
CA GLY A 62 0.34 -0.77 -20.47
C GLY A 62 0.19 0.45 -19.55
N LEU A 63 -1.03 0.92 -19.29
CA LEU A 63 -1.28 1.86 -18.19
C LEU A 63 -1.29 1.13 -16.86
N THR A 64 -0.74 1.76 -15.83
CA THR A 64 -0.90 1.29 -14.46
C THR A 64 -2.31 1.62 -13.95
N GLN A 65 -2.72 1.02 -12.83
CA GLN A 65 -4.02 1.37 -12.23
C GLN A 65 -4.05 2.83 -11.78
N LEU A 66 -2.91 3.36 -11.33
CA LEU A 66 -2.78 4.77 -10.99
C LEU A 66 -2.94 5.65 -12.23
N ASP A 67 -2.23 5.33 -13.32
CA ASP A 67 -2.31 6.11 -14.58
C ASP A 67 -3.72 6.08 -15.17
N SER A 68 -4.37 4.92 -15.13
CA SER A 68 -5.76 4.74 -15.55
C SER A 68 -6.71 5.68 -14.79
N ALA A 69 -6.53 5.81 -13.47
CA ALA A 69 -7.33 6.71 -12.64
C ALA A 69 -7.15 8.21 -13.00
N TYR A 70 -5.96 8.61 -13.48
CA TYR A 70 -5.66 10.00 -13.87
C TYR A 70 -5.79 10.28 -15.37
N ARG A 71 -6.10 9.26 -16.18
CA ARG A 71 -6.11 9.36 -17.63
C ARG A 71 -7.03 10.48 -18.13
N GLU A 72 -8.21 10.60 -17.56
CA GLU A 72 -9.19 11.64 -17.94
C GLU A 72 -8.67 13.05 -17.66
N GLU A 73 -8.00 13.25 -16.52
CA GLU A 73 -7.40 14.54 -16.16
C GLU A 73 -6.26 14.91 -17.10
N TRP A 74 -5.40 13.94 -17.45
CA TRP A 74 -4.30 14.15 -18.39
C TRP A 74 -4.79 14.47 -19.80
N GLN A 75 -5.85 13.79 -20.25
CA GLN A 75 -6.49 14.09 -21.54
C GLN A 75 -7.15 15.46 -21.54
N ALA A 76 -7.82 15.86 -20.45
CA ALA A 76 -8.41 17.18 -20.32
C ALA A 76 -7.36 18.30 -20.37
N ASN A 77 -6.19 18.07 -19.78
CA ASN A 77 -5.06 19.01 -19.83
C ASN A 77 -4.39 19.10 -21.21
N ALA A 78 -4.63 18.13 -22.09
CA ALA A 78 -4.09 18.13 -23.45
C ALA A 78 -4.92 18.95 -24.46
N PHE A 79 -6.09 19.47 -24.05
CA PHE A 79 -6.86 20.40 -24.90
C PHE A 79 -6.32 21.84 -24.79
N PRO A 80 -6.42 22.64 -25.86
CA PRO A 80 -6.06 24.05 -25.81
C PRO A 80 -6.77 24.75 -24.65
N GLN A 81 -6.02 25.29 -23.69
CA GLN A 81 -6.58 26.01 -22.56
C GLN A 81 -6.99 27.43 -22.98
N THR A 82 -6.46 27.91 -24.10
CA THR A 82 -6.70 29.27 -24.60
C THR A 82 -7.21 29.31 -26.04
N GLN A 83 -7.93 30.39 -26.37
CA GLN A 83 -8.39 30.70 -27.74
C GLN A 83 -7.24 30.86 -28.75
N LYS A 84 -6.03 31.17 -28.27
CA LYS A 84 -4.83 31.25 -29.10
C LYS A 84 -4.35 29.86 -29.50
N GLU A 85 -4.17 28.98 -28.52
CA GLU A 85 -3.75 27.59 -28.74
C GLU A 85 -4.78 26.82 -29.59
N LEU A 86 -6.08 27.12 -29.42
CA LEU A 86 -7.13 26.54 -30.26
C LEU A 86 -6.96 26.94 -31.73
N ARG A 87 -6.67 28.22 -31.98
CA ARG A 87 -6.44 28.74 -33.34
C ARG A 87 -5.17 28.16 -33.96
N GLU A 88 -4.09 28.03 -33.18
CA GLU A 88 -2.84 27.42 -33.64
C GLU A 88 -3.05 25.93 -34.01
N LEU A 89 -3.86 25.19 -33.23
CA LEU A 89 -4.22 23.80 -33.55
C LEU A 89 -5.13 23.67 -34.79
N GLU A 90 -6.04 24.61 -35.00
CA GLU A 90 -6.88 24.66 -36.21
C GLU A 90 -6.08 25.01 -37.47
N GLU A 91 -5.02 25.81 -37.34
CA GLU A 91 -4.10 26.19 -38.42
C GLU A 91 -3.10 25.07 -38.78
N ASP A 92 -2.73 24.21 -37.83
CA ASP A 92 -1.83 23.06 -38.02
C ASP A 92 -2.49 21.81 -38.66
N LYS A 93 -3.77 21.90 -39.05
CA LYS A 93 -4.60 20.78 -39.55
C LYS A 93 -4.79 20.78 -41.07
#